data_AF-A0A952RPQ6-F1
#
_entry.id   AF-A0A952RPQ6-F1
#
_cell.length_a   1.000
_cell.length_b   1.000
_cell.length_c   1.000
_cell.angle_alpha   90.00
_cell.angle_beta   90.00
_cell.angle_gamma   90.00
#
_symmetry.space_group_name_H-M   'P 1'
#
loop_
_entity.id
_entity.type
_entity.pdbx_description
1 polymer ?
#
loop_
_entity_poly.entity_id
_entity_poly.type
_entity_poly.pdbx_seq_one_letter_code
_entity_poly.pdbx_strand_id
1 'polypeptide(L)'
;MSWTRPASLAVALALAALAACYTGPRGRSEDFAPAEEPPRAGGEQVVPSGLPCEIATLLAQRCTRCHGDVREDAKTRLLSRDDLLADYNGRTAGAESALRMRDALEPMPPEGLLEVAEIEVFERWVASGMPAGECAELATPAAFELTCTSGTWWTRGDDGSKLMSPGHACIACHAGKPLKPVGGAEDDDGPLFSFAGTVYPAPHDADDCNGVSDPETRVLLTGADGKTLTLPVNAAGNFMTEQRLAFPVTAAVVNARGLLEMKDPIATAADGDCNACHTAESASPGRVFSR
;
A
#
# COMPACT_ATOMS: atom_id res chain seq x y z
N MET A 1 -47.45 28.05 -30.86
CA MET A 1 -48.02 27.84 -32.22
C MET A 1 -46.94 28.11 -33.25
N SER A 2 -47.19 27.72 -34.49
CA SER A 2 -46.24 27.60 -35.60
C SER A 2 -45.80 28.95 -36.22
N TRP A 3 -44.59 28.95 -36.82
CA TRP A 3 -44.15 29.80 -37.96
C TRP A 3 -43.97 31.32 -37.66
N THR A 4 -43.27 32.13 -38.47
CA THR A 4 -42.54 31.97 -39.77
C THR A 4 -41.12 32.60 -39.71
N ARG A 5 -40.26 32.27 -40.70
CA ARG A 5 -39.13 33.13 -41.15
C ARG A 5 -39.54 33.93 -42.40
N PRO A 6 -38.87 35.07 -42.67
CA PRO A 6 -38.40 35.37 -44.03
C PRO A 6 -36.89 35.63 -44.08
N ALA A 7 -36.31 35.80 -45.29
CA ALA A 7 -34.86 35.90 -45.52
C ALA A 7 -34.48 36.94 -46.58
N SER A 8 -33.23 37.45 -46.51
CA SER A 8 -32.49 38.28 -47.50
C SER A 8 -31.08 38.54 -46.92
N LEU A 9 -29.96 38.71 -47.63
CA LEU A 9 -29.59 38.59 -49.07
C LEU A 9 -28.08 38.13 -49.10
N ALA A 10 -27.61 37.27 -50.03
CA ALA A 10 -26.69 37.57 -51.18
C ALA A 10 -25.56 38.63 -50.91
N VAL A 11 -24.28 38.52 -51.35
CA VAL A 11 -23.55 37.97 -52.54
C VAL A 11 -22.04 37.79 -52.14
N ALA A 12 -21.10 37.04 -52.75
CA ALA A 12 -21.00 35.75 -53.50
C ALA A 12 -19.47 35.51 -53.83
N LEU A 13 -19.12 34.84 -54.96
CA LEU A 13 -17.77 34.53 -55.53
C LEU A 13 -16.93 33.43 -54.83
N ALA A 14 -16.16 32.58 -55.53
CA ALA A 14 -16.09 32.28 -56.98
C ALA A 14 -15.60 30.83 -57.25
N LEU A 15 -15.91 30.28 -58.43
CA LEU A 15 -15.40 28.98 -58.90
C LEU A 15 -14.13 29.13 -59.75
N ALA A 16 -13.29 28.11 -59.76
CA ALA A 16 -12.72 27.55 -60.99
C ALA A 16 -12.26 26.10 -60.77
N ALA A 17 -12.94 25.12 -61.39
CA ALA A 17 -12.43 23.77 -61.55
C ALA A 17 -12.02 23.57 -63.02
N LEU A 18 -10.90 22.89 -63.26
CA LEU A 18 -10.45 22.46 -64.59
C LEU A 18 -10.39 20.94 -64.61
N ALA A 19 -10.92 20.33 -65.68
CA ALA A 19 -11.05 18.88 -65.78
C ALA A 19 -10.66 18.36 -67.18
N ALA A 20 -9.68 17.44 -67.18
CA ALA A 20 -9.40 16.43 -68.21
C ALA A 20 -8.99 16.95 -69.63
N CYS A 21 -8.46 16.15 -70.56
CA CYS A 21 -8.11 14.72 -70.58
C CYS A 21 -6.73 14.50 -71.24
N TYR A 22 -5.95 13.49 -70.84
CA TYR A 22 -5.20 12.64 -71.80
C TYR A 22 -4.90 11.24 -71.21
N THR A 23 -4.46 10.29 -72.05
CA THR A 23 -4.60 8.84 -71.78
C THR A 23 -3.37 7.96 -72.05
N GLY A 24 -3.05 7.08 -71.08
CA GLY A 24 -2.30 5.84 -71.27
C GLY A 24 -0.77 5.93 -71.09
N PRO A 25 -0.04 4.79 -71.15
CA PRO A 25 -0.51 3.39 -71.15
C PRO A 25 -0.35 2.72 -69.77
N ARG A 26 -0.87 1.48 -69.60
CA ARG A 26 -0.66 0.69 -68.36
C ARG A 26 0.70 -0.02 -68.39
N GLY A 27 1.63 0.41 -67.54
CA GLY A 27 2.83 -0.36 -67.18
C GLY A 27 2.50 -1.57 -66.30
N ARG A 28 3.43 -2.54 -66.22
CA ARG A 28 3.25 -3.77 -65.42
C ARG A 28 3.62 -3.55 -63.95
N SER A 29 3.04 -4.38 -63.09
CA SER A 29 3.51 -4.61 -61.72
C SER A 29 4.81 -5.40 -61.75
N GLU A 30 5.90 -4.81 -61.25
CA GLU A 30 7.17 -5.48 -60.95
C GLU A 30 7.63 -5.02 -59.55
N ASP A 31 8.32 -5.90 -58.83
CA ASP A 31 8.33 -5.89 -57.37
C ASP A 31 9.24 -4.81 -56.74
N PHE A 32 8.64 -3.94 -55.92
CA PHE A 32 9.37 -3.11 -54.97
C PHE A 32 9.32 -3.76 -53.58
N ALA A 33 10.40 -4.47 -53.24
CA ALA A 33 10.65 -4.89 -51.87
C ALA A 33 10.77 -3.65 -50.94
N PRO A 34 10.32 -3.73 -49.67
CA PRO A 34 10.52 -2.65 -48.72
C PRO A 34 12.02 -2.44 -48.46
N ALA A 35 12.45 -1.18 -48.42
CA ALA A 35 13.84 -0.85 -48.11
C ALA A 35 14.17 -1.18 -46.65
N GLU A 36 15.32 -1.80 -46.41
CA GLU A 36 15.82 -2.06 -45.06
C GLU A 36 16.16 -0.72 -44.36
N GLU A 37 15.65 -0.54 -43.13
CA GLU A 37 16.02 0.60 -42.29
C GLU A 37 17.50 0.47 -41.87
N PRO A 38 18.32 1.53 -41.97
CA PRO A 38 19.70 1.48 -41.50
C PRO A 38 19.75 1.26 -39.97
N PRO A 39 20.74 0.51 -39.45
CA PRO A 39 20.78 0.14 -38.04
C PRO A 39 20.91 1.36 -37.12
N ARG A 40 19.95 1.53 -36.21
CA ARG A 40 20.01 2.53 -35.13
C ARG A 40 21.10 2.13 -34.12
N ALA A 41 22.33 2.60 -34.34
CA ALA A 41 23.36 2.63 -33.31
C ALA A 41 23.12 3.86 -32.41
N GLY A 42 22.88 3.63 -31.11
CA GLY A 42 22.57 4.68 -30.15
C GLY A 42 21.45 4.28 -29.19
N GLY A 43 21.72 3.29 -28.33
CA GLY A 43 20.91 3.12 -27.12
C GLY A 43 21.34 4.19 -26.12
N GLU A 44 20.39 4.98 -25.61
CA GLU A 44 20.66 5.96 -24.55
C GLU A 44 21.23 5.23 -23.33
N GLN A 45 22.43 5.60 -22.90
CA GLN A 45 23.05 4.99 -21.72
C GLN A 45 22.32 5.53 -20.49
N VAL A 46 21.44 4.73 -19.90
CA VAL A 46 20.76 5.06 -18.64
C VAL A 46 21.81 5.24 -17.56
N VAL A 47 22.14 6.50 -17.25
CA VAL A 47 23.10 6.84 -16.20
C VAL A 47 22.50 6.39 -14.86
N PRO A 48 23.16 5.50 -14.09
CA PRO A 48 22.65 5.03 -12.82
C PRO A 48 22.43 6.21 -11.85
N SER A 49 21.20 6.39 -11.40
CA SER A 49 20.80 7.45 -10.46
C SER A 49 20.11 6.93 -9.21
N GLY A 50 19.52 5.73 -9.27
CA GLY A 50 18.74 5.12 -8.20
C GLY A 50 19.57 4.29 -7.23
N LEU A 51 18.93 3.30 -6.61
CA LEU A 51 19.53 2.45 -5.57
C LEU A 51 20.19 1.20 -6.19
N PRO A 52 21.25 0.64 -5.58
CA PRO A 52 21.63 -0.74 -5.87
C PRO A 52 20.48 -1.67 -5.52
N CYS A 53 20.23 -2.69 -6.35
CA CYS A 53 19.04 -3.54 -6.21
C CYS A 53 18.99 -4.31 -4.87
N GLU A 54 20.13 -4.61 -4.26
CA GLU A 54 20.22 -5.18 -2.90
C GLU A 54 19.72 -4.20 -1.82
N ILE A 55 20.07 -2.92 -1.93
CA ILE A 55 19.66 -1.85 -1.01
C ILE A 55 18.18 -1.53 -1.18
N ALA A 56 17.70 -1.46 -2.43
CA ALA A 56 16.27 -1.34 -2.72
C ALA A 56 15.48 -2.49 -2.08
N THR A 57 15.91 -3.74 -2.30
CA THR A 57 15.27 -4.93 -1.72
C THR A 57 15.21 -4.87 -0.19
N LEU A 58 16.32 -4.51 0.46
CA LEU A 58 16.40 -4.36 1.91
C LEU A 58 15.45 -3.29 2.44
N LEU A 59 15.45 -2.10 1.83
CA LEU A 59 14.58 -0.99 2.22
C LEU A 59 13.10 -1.36 2.08
N ALA A 60 12.72 -2.01 0.98
CA ALA A 60 11.34 -2.45 0.75
C ALA A 60 10.85 -3.51 1.75
N GLN A 61 11.75 -4.37 2.22
CA GLN A 61 11.41 -5.47 3.14
C GLN A 61 11.45 -5.06 4.62
N ARG A 62 12.25 -4.04 4.97
CA ARG A 62 12.54 -3.68 6.38
C ARG A 62 12.16 -2.25 6.76
N CYS A 63 12.22 -1.30 5.84
CA CYS A 63 12.20 0.13 6.19
C CYS A 63 10.95 0.86 5.71
N THR A 64 10.49 0.64 4.47
CA THR A 64 9.45 1.48 3.84
C THR A 64 8.05 1.30 4.44
N ARG A 65 7.76 0.18 5.12
CA ARG A 65 6.53 0.00 5.93
C ARG A 65 6.28 1.19 6.86
N CYS A 66 7.36 1.73 7.44
CA CYS A 66 7.31 2.94 8.23
C CYS A 66 7.79 4.16 7.42
N HIS A 67 8.94 4.06 6.72
CA HIS A 67 9.62 5.18 6.05
C HIS A 67 9.16 5.45 4.61
N GLY A 68 7.88 5.20 4.33
CA GLY A 68 7.26 5.43 3.03
C GLY A 68 6.70 6.85 2.83
N ASP A 69 5.76 6.96 1.90
CA ASP A 69 5.17 8.19 1.38
C ASP A 69 4.33 8.98 2.41
N VAL A 70 3.69 8.27 3.34
CA VAL A 70 2.73 8.81 4.33
C VAL A 70 3.28 8.59 5.74
N ARG A 71 3.47 9.66 6.53
CA ARG A 71 3.91 9.56 7.94
C ARG A 71 3.34 10.65 8.85
N GLU A 72 2.74 10.24 9.96
CA GLU A 72 2.69 11.00 11.21
C GLU A 72 4.01 10.82 12.02
N ASP A 73 4.49 9.57 12.14
CA ASP A 73 5.37 9.19 13.25
C ASP A 73 6.89 9.38 13.07
N ALA A 74 7.40 9.59 11.85
CA ALA A 74 8.82 9.92 11.68
C ALA A 74 9.08 10.90 10.54
N LYS A 75 10.21 11.58 10.67
CA LYS A 75 10.50 12.85 10.01
C LYS A 75 11.36 12.67 8.75
N THR A 76 11.32 11.47 8.15
CA THR A 76 12.27 11.02 7.12
C THR A 76 11.67 9.90 6.27
N ARG A 77 11.48 10.20 4.98
CA ARG A 77 11.20 9.26 3.88
C ARG A 77 12.49 8.49 3.55
N LEU A 78 12.42 7.23 3.12
CA LEU A 78 13.58 6.41 2.72
C LEU A 78 13.28 5.56 1.47
N LEU A 79 12.55 6.13 0.50
CA LEU A 79 12.13 5.45 -0.74
C LEU A 79 13.18 5.52 -1.84
N SER A 80 13.99 6.57 -1.84
CA SER A 80 14.94 6.87 -2.91
C SER A 80 16.37 7.07 -2.42
N ARG A 81 17.31 7.05 -3.38
CA ARG A 81 18.70 7.40 -3.13
C ARG A 81 18.85 8.87 -2.71
N ASP A 82 18.02 9.76 -3.24
CA ASP A 82 18.04 11.18 -2.91
C ASP A 82 17.49 11.45 -1.51
N ASP A 83 16.48 10.69 -1.05
CA ASP A 83 16.05 10.69 0.36
C ASP A 83 17.22 10.34 1.29
N LEU A 84 17.93 9.26 0.95
CA LEU A 84 19.07 8.75 1.74
C LEU A 84 20.29 9.68 1.72
N LEU A 85 20.40 10.55 0.70
CA LEU A 85 21.41 11.61 0.61
C LEU A 85 21.00 12.93 1.28
N ALA A 86 19.71 13.14 1.57
CA ALA A 86 19.23 14.36 2.21
C ALA A 86 19.83 14.57 3.60
N ASP A 87 20.00 15.83 4.02
CA ASP A 87 20.53 16.14 5.36
C ASP A 87 19.50 15.80 6.45
N TYR A 88 20.03 15.15 7.49
CA TYR A 88 19.37 14.86 8.74
C TYR A 88 20.31 15.26 9.88
N ASN A 89 20.14 16.47 10.40
CA ASN A 89 20.90 17.03 11.51
C ASN A 89 22.42 17.06 11.29
N GLY A 90 22.88 17.37 10.07
CA GLY A 90 24.31 17.48 9.73
C GLY A 90 25.00 16.17 9.33
N ARG A 91 24.22 15.14 8.99
CA ARG A 91 24.69 13.94 8.25
C ARG A 91 23.62 13.51 7.26
N THR A 92 23.93 12.62 6.32
CA THR A 92 22.90 12.10 5.40
C THR A 92 21.91 11.16 6.13
N ALA A 93 20.66 11.11 5.68
CA ALA A 93 19.64 10.21 6.24
C ALA A 93 20.06 8.73 6.20
N GLY A 94 20.82 8.31 5.19
CA GLY A 94 21.43 6.97 5.13
C GLY A 94 22.51 6.74 6.20
N ALA A 95 23.32 7.76 6.53
CA ALA A 95 24.28 7.67 7.61
C ALA A 95 23.61 7.61 9.00
N GLU A 96 22.47 8.28 9.20
CA GLU A 96 21.68 8.14 10.42
C GLU A 96 21.00 6.77 10.49
N SER A 97 20.43 6.29 9.37
CA SER A 97 19.79 4.97 9.28
C SER A 97 20.76 3.84 9.65
N ALA A 98 22.02 3.92 9.20
CA ALA A 98 23.06 2.96 9.56
C ALA A 98 23.35 2.94 11.08
N LEU A 99 23.32 4.09 11.75
CA LEU A 99 23.47 4.17 13.21
C LEU A 99 22.24 3.58 13.93
N ARG A 100 21.02 3.93 13.48
CA ARG A 100 19.77 3.49 14.11
C ARG A 100 19.53 1.99 14.02
N MET A 101 19.95 1.32 12.94
CA MET A 101 19.88 -0.14 12.85
C MET A 101 20.78 -0.89 13.86
N ARG A 102 21.72 -0.18 14.51
CA ARG A 102 22.58 -0.73 15.58
C ARG A 102 22.11 -0.33 16.98
N ASP A 103 21.02 0.44 17.11
CA ASP A 103 20.50 0.89 18.40
C ASP A 103 19.71 -0.23 19.09
N ALA A 104 20.35 -0.90 20.06
CA ALA A 104 19.75 -1.98 20.83
C ALA A 104 18.82 -1.49 21.98
N LEU A 105 18.67 -0.18 22.17
CA LEU A 105 17.76 0.41 23.16
C LEU A 105 16.50 0.98 22.50
N GLU A 106 16.64 1.54 21.29
CA GLU A 106 15.54 2.02 20.45
C GLU A 106 15.61 1.37 19.05
N PRO A 107 15.27 0.06 18.93
CA PRO A 107 15.46 -0.70 17.70
C PRO A 107 14.72 -0.07 16.50
N MET A 108 15.39 -0.15 15.35
CA MET A 108 14.85 0.23 14.04
C MET A 108 15.16 -0.90 13.06
N PRO A 109 14.15 -1.66 12.59
CA PRO A 109 12.71 -1.48 12.83
C PRO A 109 12.25 -1.68 14.30
N PRO A 110 11.15 -1.03 14.74
CA PRO A 110 10.63 -1.17 16.10
C PRO A 110 10.26 -2.60 16.52
N GLU A 111 9.86 -3.45 15.57
CA GLU A 111 9.57 -4.87 15.79
C GLU A 111 10.80 -5.72 16.14
N GLY A 112 12.02 -5.22 15.89
CA GLY A 112 13.26 -5.89 16.29
C GLY A 112 14.49 -5.54 15.45
N LEU A 113 15.66 -5.93 15.94
CA LEU A 113 16.91 -5.77 15.21
C LEU A 113 16.95 -6.67 13.95
N LEU A 114 17.44 -6.12 12.84
CA LEU A 114 17.65 -6.86 11.59
C LEU A 114 18.78 -7.89 11.74
N GLU A 115 18.94 -8.79 10.77
CA GLU A 115 20.10 -9.66 10.74
C GLU A 115 21.39 -8.87 10.55
N VAL A 116 22.46 -9.25 11.26
CA VAL A 116 23.76 -8.55 11.22
C VAL A 116 24.29 -8.39 9.79
N ALA A 117 24.06 -9.40 8.93
CA ALA A 117 24.43 -9.39 7.52
C ALA A 117 23.66 -8.36 6.68
N GLU A 118 22.37 -8.13 6.95
CA GLU A 118 21.56 -7.10 6.28
C GLU A 118 22.08 -5.71 6.61
N ILE A 119 22.34 -5.45 7.90
CA ILE A 119 22.86 -4.17 8.38
C ILE A 119 24.24 -3.91 7.77
N GLU A 120 25.12 -4.92 7.74
CA GLU A 120 26.44 -4.79 7.12
C GLU A 120 26.39 -4.48 5.61
N VAL A 121 25.42 -5.00 4.85
CA VAL A 121 25.26 -4.67 3.42
C VAL A 121 24.98 -3.17 3.26
N PHE A 122 24.06 -2.64 4.06
CA PHE A 122 23.72 -1.22 4.06
C PHE A 122 24.88 -0.34 4.56
N GLU A 123 25.53 -0.72 5.66
CA GLU A 123 26.71 -0.01 6.20
C GLU A 123 27.84 0.08 5.17
N ARG A 124 28.12 -1.01 4.42
CA ARG A 124 29.12 -1.00 3.35
C ARG A 124 28.74 -0.04 2.21
N TRP A 125 27.48 -0.04 1.79
CA TRP A 125 27.00 0.89 0.76
C TRP A 125 27.07 2.36 1.23
N VAL A 126 26.63 2.65 2.45
CA VAL A 126 26.73 3.99 3.05
C VAL A 126 28.19 4.43 3.17
N ALA A 127 29.08 3.57 3.66
CA ALA A 127 30.51 3.85 3.78
C ALA A 127 31.21 4.08 2.42
N SER A 128 30.71 3.48 1.34
CA SER A 128 31.16 3.75 -0.03
C SER A 128 30.64 5.08 -0.64
N GLY A 129 29.92 5.89 0.15
CA GLY A 129 29.38 7.19 -0.28
C GLY A 129 28.02 7.08 -0.97
N MET A 130 27.28 5.98 -0.74
CA MET A 130 26.00 5.69 -1.39
C MET A 130 26.06 5.82 -2.92
N PRO A 131 26.91 5.04 -3.62
CA PRO A 131 26.97 5.03 -5.07
C PRO A 131 25.61 4.65 -5.67
N ALA A 132 25.29 5.25 -6.82
CA ALA A 132 24.04 4.99 -7.52
C ALA A 132 24.04 3.60 -8.16
N GLY A 133 22.85 2.97 -8.22
CA GLY A 133 22.62 1.70 -8.87
C GLY A 133 21.66 1.80 -10.06
N GLU A 134 21.57 0.70 -10.81
CA GLU A 134 20.72 0.57 -12.01
C GLU A 134 19.25 0.25 -11.69
N CYS A 135 18.95 -0.18 -10.45
CA CYS A 135 17.57 -0.13 -9.97
C CYS A 135 17.18 1.33 -9.70
N ALA A 136 15.99 1.73 -10.15
CA ALA A 136 15.46 3.08 -9.91
C ALA A 136 15.14 3.31 -8.43
N GLU A 137 14.43 4.40 -8.10
CA GLU A 137 13.69 4.48 -6.84
C GLU A 137 12.87 3.21 -6.64
N LEU A 138 12.62 2.83 -5.37
CA LEU A 138 11.65 1.77 -5.11
C LEU A 138 10.33 2.18 -5.76
N ALA A 139 9.92 1.44 -6.79
CA ALA A 139 8.71 1.73 -7.53
C ALA A 139 7.56 1.78 -6.53
N THR A 140 6.98 2.96 -6.34
CA THR A 140 5.79 3.18 -5.50
C THR A 140 4.79 2.10 -5.90
N PRO A 141 4.46 1.14 -5.02
CA PRO A 141 3.78 -0.08 -5.43
C PRO A 141 2.50 0.27 -6.17
N ALA A 142 2.48 0.00 -7.48
CA ALA A 142 1.79 0.82 -8.47
C ALA A 142 0.40 1.24 -8.00
N ALA A 143 0.30 2.51 -7.54
CA ALA A 143 -0.61 2.94 -6.49
C ALA A 143 -1.97 2.23 -6.56
N PHE A 144 -2.18 1.29 -5.63
CA PHE A 144 -3.33 0.40 -5.69
C PHE A 144 -4.62 1.21 -5.78
N GLU A 145 -5.45 0.92 -6.78
CA GLU A 145 -6.74 1.58 -6.92
C GLU A 145 -7.60 1.19 -5.72
N LEU A 146 -7.65 2.08 -4.73
CA LEU A 146 -8.34 1.85 -3.48
C LEU A 146 -9.82 1.70 -3.75
N THR A 147 -10.33 0.50 -3.50
CA THR A 147 -11.70 0.10 -3.85
C THR A 147 -12.58 0.05 -2.61
N CYS A 148 -13.89 -0.14 -2.81
CA CYS A 148 -14.75 -0.63 -1.75
C CYS A 148 -15.63 -1.75 -2.31
N THR A 149 -15.10 -2.97 -2.24
CA THR A 149 -15.66 -4.18 -2.85
C THR A 149 -16.97 -4.61 -2.19
N SER A 150 -17.23 -4.22 -0.93
CA SER A 150 -18.55 -4.38 -0.31
C SER A 150 -19.61 -3.41 -0.84
N GLY A 151 -19.20 -2.35 -1.54
CA GLY A 151 -20.07 -1.26 -2.02
C GLY A 151 -20.69 -0.41 -0.92
N THR A 152 -20.25 -0.55 0.34
CA THR A 152 -20.86 0.13 1.50
C THR A 152 -19.81 0.76 2.40
N TRP A 153 -20.03 2.03 2.78
CA TRP A 153 -19.11 2.81 3.60
C TRP A 153 -19.58 2.97 5.05
N TRP A 154 -18.64 3.23 5.93
CA TRP A 154 -18.88 3.64 7.31
C TRP A 154 -19.48 5.05 7.34
N THR A 155 -20.43 5.26 8.25
CA THR A 155 -21.22 6.49 8.34
C THR A 155 -21.58 6.85 9.79
N ARG A 156 -20.97 6.19 10.77
CA ARG A 156 -21.37 6.26 12.18
C ARG A 156 -20.50 7.17 13.05
N GLY A 157 -19.44 7.76 12.47
CA GLY A 157 -18.41 8.49 13.23
C GLY A 157 -17.55 7.56 14.08
N ASP A 158 -16.66 8.16 14.87
CA ASP A 158 -15.60 7.44 15.58
C ASP A 158 -15.94 7.19 17.07
N ASP A 159 -16.96 7.85 17.60
CA ASP A 159 -17.38 7.74 19.01
C ASP A 159 -18.54 6.75 19.23
N GLY A 160 -18.51 6.04 20.35
CA GLY A 160 -19.60 5.20 20.89
C GLY A 160 -20.02 3.96 20.07
N SER A 161 -19.61 3.84 18.81
CA SER A 161 -20.09 2.82 17.88
C SER A 161 -19.43 1.46 18.11
N LYS A 162 -20.14 0.53 18.76
CA LYS A 162 -19.70 -0.86 19.06
C LYS A 162 -19.32 -1.74 17.84
N LEU A 163 -19.39 -1.20 16.63
CA LEU A 163 -18.92 -1.87 15.41
C LEU A 163 -17.49 -1.43 15.01
N MET A 164 -17.02 -0.29 15.50
CA MET A 164 -15.78 0.44 15.13
C MET A 164 -15.67 0.81 13.64
N SER A 165 -14.91 1.86 13.31
CA SER A 165 -14.61 2.22 11.93
C SER A 165 -13.72 1.12 11.29
N PRO A 166 -14.00 0.68 10.04
CA PRO A 166 -13.19 -0.33 9.35
C PRO A 166 -11.83 0.20 8.87
N GLY A 167 -10.82 -0.66 8.85
CA GLY A 167 -9.52 -0.43 8.19
C GLY A 167 -8.47 0.28 9.04
N HIS A 168 -8.89 1.17 9.94
CA HIS A 168 -8.03 1.96 10.82
C HIS A 168 -7.33 1.12 11.90
N ALA A 169 -6.23 1.64 12.45
CA ALA A 169 -5.47 1.00 13.53
C ALA A 169 -6.29 0.96 14.84
N CYS A 170 -6.68 -0.24 15.26
CA CYS A 170 -7.70 -0.49 16.27
C CYS A 170 -7.19 -0.32 17.72
N ILE A 171 -5.99 -0.82 18.02
CA ILE A 171 -5.37 -0.73 19.35
C ILE A 171 -4.76 0.66 19.51
N ALA A 172 -4.17 1.23 18.46
CA ALA A 172 -3.65 2.60 18.49
C ALA A 172 -4.75 3.63 18.81
N CYS A 173 -5.93 3.52 18.18
CA CYS A 173 -7.08 4.38 18.47
C CYS A 173 -7.60 4.25 19.92
N HIS A 174 -7.49 3.06 20.53
CA HIS A 174 -7.88 2.82 21.93
C HIS A 174 -6.75 3.04 22.94
N ALA A 175 -5.51 3.33 22.51
CA ALA A 175 -4.38 3.53 23.39
C ALA A 175 -4.52 4.84 24.20
N GLY A 176 -4.52 4.74 25.53
CA GLY A 176 -4.46 5.89 26.43
C GLY A 176 -5.80 6.44 26.94
N LYS A 177 -6.96 5.92 26.51
CA LYS A 177 -8.23 6.21 27.20
C LYS A 177 -8.24 5.52 28.58
N PRO A 178 -8.49 6.24 29.71
CA PRO A 178 -8.29 5.71 31.05
C PRO A 178 -9.43 4.79 31.52
N LEU A 179 -9.12 3.54 31.84
CA LEU A 179 -10.08 2.60 32.44
C LEU A 179 -10.66 3.12 33.76
N LYS A 180 -11.96 3.47 33.77
CA LYS A 180 -12.71 3.80 34.99
C LYS A 180 -13.19 2.54 35.74
N PRO A 181 -13.41 2.62 37.07
CA PRO A 181 -14.08 1.57 37.82
C PRO A 181 -15.54 1.37 37.37
N VAL A 182 -16.04 0.13 37.53
CA VAL A 182 -17.43 -0.24 37.22
C VAL A 182 -18.41 0.64 38.01
N GLY A 183 -19.31 1.33 37.30
CA GLY A 183 -20.35 2.19 37.89
C GLY A 183 -20.23 3.69 37.60
N GLY A 184 -19.26 4.13 36.79
CA GLY A 184 -19.27 5.48 36.20
C GLY A 184 -20.40 5.65 35.18
N ALA A 185 -20.80 6.90 34.93
CA ALA A 185 -21.75 7.23 33.87
C ALA A 185 -21.11 7.14 32.47
N GLU A 186 -21.95 6.81 31.49
CA GLU A 186 -21.73 6.92 30.04
C GLU A 186 -21.47 8.43 29.73
N ASP A 187 -20.55 8.85 28.86
CA ASP A 187 -19.86 8.20 27.72
C ASP A 187 -18.33 8.53 27.68
N ASP A 188 -17.55 7.82 26.83
CA ASP A 188 -16.26 8.19 26.13
C ASP A 188 -15.11 7.16 26.17
N ASP A 189 -15.00 6.32 27.19
CA ASP A 189 -13.83 5.41 27.36
C ASP A 189 -13.97 4.09 26.57
N GLY A 190 -12.99 3.78 25.71
CA GLY A 190 -12.99 2.60 24.82
C GLY A 190 -12.27 1.36 25.38
N PRO A 191 -12.59 0.15 24.88
CA PRO A 191 -12.01 -1.12 25.35
C PRO A 191 -10.55 -1.31 24.92
N LEU A 192 -9.75 -1.97 25.77
CA LEU A 192 -8.34 -2.30 25.48
C LEU A 192 -8.22 -3.70 24.88
N PHE A 193 -8.17 -3.79 23.55
CA PHE A 193 -7.98 -5.05 22.84
C PHE A 193 -6.54 -5.59 22.98
N SER A 194 -6.42 -6.93 22.97
CA SER A 194 -5.16 -7.65 22.79
C SER A 194 -4.92 -8.02 21.31
N PHE A 195 -5.98 -8.23 20.53
CA PHE A 195 -5.94 -8.34 19.07
C PHE A 195 -7.19 -7.72 18.45
N ALA A 196 -7.04 -6.97 17.37
CA ALA A 196 -8.15 -6.39 16.61
C ALA A 196 -7.78 -6.07 15.16
N GLY A 197 -8.79 -5.99 14.28
CA GLY A 197 -8.62 -5.57 12.89
C GLY A 197 -9.88 -5.78 12.04
N THR A 198 -9.74 -5.68 10.72
CA THR A 198 -10.85 -5.75 9.75
C THR A 198 -10.61 -6.83 8.69
N VAL A 199 -11.57 -7.74 8.49
CA VAL A 199 -11.56 -8.69 7.37
C VAL A 199 -12.33 -8.11 6.18
N TYR A 200 -11.68 -7.97 5.04
CA TYR A 200 -12.21 -7.37 3.81
C TYR A 200 -12.55 -8.40 2.72
N PRO A 201 -13.42 -8.05 1.75
CA PRO A 201 -13.57 -8.82 0.52
C PRO A 201 -12.32 -8.80 -0.39
N ALA A 202 -11.54 -7.71 -0.42
CA ALA A 202 -10.35 -7.56 -1.26
C ALA A 202 -9.12 -7.02 -0.48
N PRO A 203 -7.88 -7.32 -0.94
CA PRO A 203 -6.64 -6.89 -0.27
C PRO A 203 -6.37 -5.37 -0.33
N HIS A 204 -7.09 -4.63 -1.18
CA HIS A 204 -6.91 -3.18 -1.39
C HIS A 204 -8.22 -2.39 -1.22
N ASP A 205 -9.12 -2.90 -0.38
CA ASP A 205 -10.30 -2.14 0.06
C ASP A 205 -9.88 -1.01 1.03
N ALA A 206 -10.38 0.19 0.77
CA ALA A 206 -10.04 1.42 1.49
C ALA A 206 -10.42 1.39 2.99
N ASP A 207 -9.81 2.29 3.78
CA ASP A 207 -10.33 2.64 5.10
C ASP A 207 -11.79 3.13 4.99
N ASP A 208 -12.57 2.94 6.05
CA ASP A 208 -14.01 3.21 6.10
C ASP A 208 -14.90 2.47 5.10
N CYS A 209 -14.37 1.68 4.16
CA CYS A 209 -15.17 0.67 3.48
C CYS A 209 -15.55 -0.45 4.48
N ASN A 210 -16.83 -0.80 4.64
CA ASN A 210 -17.18 -1.93 5.49
C ASN A 210 -16.59 -3.22 4.89
N GLY A 211 -15.99 -4.06 5.73
CA GLY A 211 -15.45 -5.35 5.34
C GLY A 211 -16.53 -6.42 5.13
N VAL A 212 -16.17 -7.69 5.35
CA VAL A 212 -17.10 -8.82 5.13
C VAL A 212 -18.22 -8.82 6.17
N SER A 213 -19.45 -8.95 5.69
CA SER A 213 -20.67 -9.06 6.51
C SER A 213 -21.22 -10.49 6.59
N ASP A 214 -20.46 -11.48 6.11
CA ASP A 214 -20.79 -12.89 6.17
C ASP A 214 -20.82 -13.41 7.62
N PRO A 215 -21.98 -13.87 8.13
CA PRO A 215 -22.11 -14.39 9.50
C PRO A 215 -21.40 -15.73 9.73
N GLU A 216 -20.85 -16.39 8.71
CA GLU A 216 -20.02 -17.60 8.87
C GLU A 216 -18.52 -17.30 8.96
N THR A 217 -18.03 -16.15 8.47
CA THR A 217 -16.61 -15.80 8.51
C THR A 217 -16.10 -15.59 9.94
N ARG A 218 -14.95 -16.20 10.29
CA ARG A 218 -14.27 -16.08 11.60
C ARG A 218 -12.80 -15.75 11.42
N VAL A 219 -12.21 -15.14 12.44
CA VAL A 219 -10.76 -15.07 12.61
C VAL A 219 -10.34 -16.04 13.72
N LEU A 220 -9.43 -16.96 13.41
CA LEU A 220 -8.79 -17.85 14.37
C LEU A 220 -7.45 -17.23 14.79
N LEU A 221 -7.20 -17.19 16.09
CA LEU A 221 -5.91 -16.81 16.67
C LEU A 221 -5.44 -17.96 17.56
N THR A 222 -4.27 -18.54 17.31
CA THR A 222 -3.74 -19.66 18.10
C THR A 222 -2.40 -19.31 18.72
N GLY A 223 -2.31 -19.37 20.05
CA GLY A 223 -1.08 -19.13 20.78
C GLY A 223 -0.12 -20.32 20.79
N ALA A 224 1.14 -20.05 21.14
CA ALA A 224 2.19 -21.06 21.29
C ALA A 224 1.93 -22.08 22.42
N ASP A 225 0.96 -21.81 23.30
CA ASP A 225 0.42 -22.73 24.30
C ASP A 225 -0.65 -23.70 23.74
N GLY A 226 -0.99 -23.56 22.45
CA GLY A 226 -2.07 -24.31 21.79
C GLY A 226 -3.47 -23.78 22.09
N LYS A 227 -3.62 -22.63 22.78
CA LYS A 227 -4.93 -22.01 23.01
C LYS A 227 -5.38 -21.30 21.74
N THR A 228 -6.47 -21.76 21.14
CA THR A 228 -7.15 -21.07 20.03
C THR A 228 -8.30 -20.21 20.53
N LEU A 229 -8.41 -18.99 19.99
CA LEU A 229 -9.61 -18.15 20.01
C LEU A 229 -10.27 -18.19 18.63
N THR A 230 -11.59 -18.24 18.58
CA THR A 230 -12.38 -18.11 17.35
C THR A 230 -13.25 -16.87 17.45
N LEU A 231 -12.86 -15.80 16.76
CA LEU A 231 -13.50 -14.49 16.85
C LEU A 231 -14.57 -14.36 15.75
N PRO A 232 -15.78 -13.88 16.09
CA PRO A 232 -16.76 -13.48 15.08
C PRO A 232 -16.32 -12.18 14.39
N VAL A 233 -16.58 -12.09 13.09
CA VAL A 233 -16.55 -10.82 12.36
C VAL A 233 -17.90 -10.12 12.55
N ASN A 234 -17.88 -8.81 12.81
CA ASN A 234 -19.08 -8.02 13.02
C ASN A 234 -19.66 -7.44 11.71
N ALA A 235 -20.80 -6.76 11.78
CA ALA A 235 -21.51 -6.23 10.60
C ALA A 235 -20.79 -5.09 9.84
N ALA A 236 -19.61 -4.66 10.29
CA ALA A 236 -18.73 -3.71 9.59
C ALA A 236 -17.42 -4.36 9.10
N GLY A 237 -17.24 -5.67 9.28
CA GLY A 237 -16.01 -6.40 8.93
C GLY A 237 -14.99 -6.52 10.06
N ASN A 238 -15.25 -5.97 11.25
CA ASN A 238 -14.26 -5.88 12.32
C ASN A 238 -14.30 -7.10 13.27
N PHE A 239 -13.12 -7.53 13.75
CA PHE A 239 -12.96 -8.61 14.74
C PHE A 239 -12.24 -8.11 16.02
N MET A 240 -12.83 -8.51 17.15
CA MET A 240 -12.59 -8.12 18.55
C MET A 240 -11.95 -9.14 19.51
N THR A 241 -10.86 -8.86 20.26
CA THR A 241 -10.64 -9.58 21.54
C THR A 241 -9.79 -8.84 22.58
N GLU A 242 -10.24 -8.86 23.83
CA GLU A 242 -9.45 -8.48 25.03
C GLU A 242 -8.63 -9.65 25.57
N GLN A 243 -8.90 -10.90 25.14
CA GLN A 243 -8.21 -12.08 25.64
C GLN A 243 -6.79 -12.19 25.09
N ARG A 244 -5.85 -12.43 26.00
CA ARG A 244 -4.45 -12.72 25.68
C ARG A 244 -4.24 -14.19 25.29
N LEU A 245 -3.17 -14.41 24.55
CA LEU A 245 -2.61 -15.69 24.10
C LEU A 245 -1.11 -15.73 24.41
N ALA A 246 -0.51 -16.92 24.43
CA ALA A 246 0.94 -17.07 24.49
C ALA A 246 1.57 -16.80 23.11
N PHE A 247 2.65 -16.03 23.07
CA PHE A 247 3.37 -15.69 21.83
C PHE A 247 4.46 -16.73 21.49
N PRO A 248 4.79 -16.93 20.20
CA PRO A 248 4.16 -16.32 19.01
C PRO A 248 2.72 -16.80 18.78
N VAL A 249 1.91 -15.98 18.10
CA VAL A 249 0.50 -16.27 17.78
C VAL A 249 0.33 -16.40 16.26
N THR A 250 -0.30 -17.48 15.79
CA THR A 250 -0.72 -17.61 14.39
C THR A 250 -2.14 -17.07 14.20
N ALA A 251 -2.42 -16.46 13.04
CA ALA A 251 -3.72 -15.93 12.68
C ALA A 251 -4.23 -16.57 11.38
N ALA A 252 -5.54 -16.75 11.25
CA ALA A 252 -6.17 -17.21 10.01
C ALA A 252 -7.61 -16.71 9.86
N VAL A 253 -8.03 -16.42 8.63
CA VAL A 253 -9.44 -16.18 8.27
C VAL A 253 -10.05 -17.49 7.78
N VAL A 254 -11.22 -17.87 8.30
CA VAL A 254 -11.97 -19.04 7.82
C VAL A 254 -13.41 -18.66 7.48
N ASN A 255 -13.94 -19.22 6.40
CA ASN A 255 -15.33 -19.12 5.98
C ASN A 255 -15.75 -20.42 5.24
N ALA A 256 -16.96 -20.47 4.70
CA ALA A 256 -17.45 -21.65 3.94
C ALA A 256 -16.64 -21.95 2.65
N ARG A 257 -15.83 -21.00 2.15
CA ARG A 257 -14.98 -21.16 0.95
C ARG A 257 -13.58 -21.71 1.29
N GLY A 258 -13.14 -21.60 2.55
CA GLY A 258 -11.92 -22.24 3.04
C GLY A 258 -11.21 -21.48 4.17
N LEU A 259 -9.93 -21.80 4.34
CA LEU A 259 -9.01 -21.20 5.30
C LEU A 259 -7.94 -20.38 4.55
N LEU A 260 -7.64 -19.18 5.06
CA LEU A 260 -6.48 -18.36 4.67
C LEU A 260 -5.64 -18.11 5.92
N GLU A 261 -4.50 -18.77 6.01
CA GLU A 261 -3.55 -18.62 7.12
C GLU A 261 -2.59 -17.45 6.85
N MET A 262 -2.28 -16.68 7.90
CA MET A 262 -1.23 -15.68 7.88
C MET A 262 0.14 -16.38 7.90
N LYS A 263 0.99 -16.05 6.94
CA LYS A 263 2.27 -16.75 6.69
C LYS A 263 3.26 -16.60 7.84
N ASP A 264 3.44 -15.38 8.32
CA ASP A 264 4.44 -15.02 9.33
C ASP A 264 3.70 -14.71 10.64
N PRO A 265 4.09 -15.28 11.79
CA PRO A 265 3.30 -15.21 13.03
C PRO A 265 3.45 -13.87 13.74
N ILE A 266 2.44 -13.50 14.53
CA ILE A 266 2.47 -12.34 15.42
C ILE A 266 3.51 -12.61 16.52
N ALA A 267 4.57 -11.79 16.57
CA ALA A 267 5.71 -12.02 17.44
C ALA A 267 5.50 -11.52 18.88
N THR A 268 4.88 -10.35 19.05
CA THR A 268 4.72 -9.68 20.35
C THR A 268 3.32 -9.13 20.58
N ALA A 269 3.05 -8.70 21.82
CA ALA A 269 1.80 -8.04 22.17
C ALA A 269 1.66 -6.60 21.61
N ALA A 270 2.71 -6.02 21.04
CA ALA A 270 2.61 -4.74 20.31
C ALA A 270 1.97 -4.95 18.92
N ASP A 271 2.17 -6.13 18.33
CA ASP A 271 1.75 -6.48 16.97
C ASP A 271 0.29 -6.95 16.89
N GLY A 272 -0.50 -6.75 17.95
CA GLY A 272 -1.91 -7.16 18.03
C GLY A 272 -2.87 -6.32 17.18
N ASP A 273 -2.42 -5.14 16.72
CA ASP A 273 -3.19 -4.26 15.84
C ASP A 273 -3.01 -4.70 14.39
N CYS A 274 -3.84 -5.65 13.94
CA CYS A 274 -3.65 -6.29 12.64
C CYS A 274 -3.70 -5.26 11.49
N ASN A 275 -4.52 -4.23 11.63
CA ASN A 275 -4.66 -3.17 10.62
C ASN A 275 -3.38 -2.30 10.47
N ALA A 276 -2.52 -2.23 11.51
CA ALA A 276 -1.21 -1.57 11.43
C ALA A 276 -0.15 -2.37 10.64
N CYS A 277 -0.45 -3.63 10.28
CA CYS A 277 0.29 -4.41 9.29
C CYS A 277 -0.48 -4.49 7.96
N HIS A 278 -1.80 -4.60 8.03
CA HIS A 278 -2.70 -4.91 6.92
C HIS A 278 -3.43 -3.66 6.40
N THR A 279 -2.67 -2.72 5.82
CA THR A 279 -3.21 -1.51 5.19
C THR A 279 -3.61 -1.75 3.73
N ALA A 280 -4.55 -0.95 3.21
CA ALA A 280 -5.01 -1.07 1.82
C ALA A 280 -3.91 -0.78 0.79
N GLU A 281 -2.99 0.11 1.14
CA GLU A 281 -1.88 0.57 0.30
C GLU A 281 -0.67 -0.39 0.32
N SER A 282 -0.64 -1.36 1.24
CA SER A 282 0.48 -2.31 1.34
C SER A 282 0.44 -3.38 0.24
N ALA A 283 1.53 -3.51 -0.51
CA ALA A 283 1.68 -4.54 -1.54
C ALA A 283 1.80 -5.97 -0.97
N SER A 284 2.30 -6.05 0.25
CA SER A 284 2.21 -7.23 1.11
C SER A 284 2.27 -6.72 2.56
N PRO A 285 1.41 -7.22 3.47
CA PRO A 285 0.43 -8.28 3.25
C PRO A 285 -0.86 -7.85 2.53
N GLY A 286 -1.13 -6.55 2.36
CA GLY A 286 -2.47 -6.05 1.99
C GLY A 286 -3.45 -6.15 3.17
N ARG A 287 -4.72 -5.78 2.98
CA ARG A 287 -5.79 -6.01 3.98
C ARG A 287 -5.84 -7.47 4.44
N VAL A 288 -6.26 -7.73 5.68
CA VAL A 288 -6.74 -9.06 6.06
C VAL A 288 -8.01 -9.30 5.22
N PHE A 289 -8.05 -10.36 4.41
CA PHE A 289 -9.16 -10.59 3.47
C PHE A 289 -9.71 -12.01 3.54
N SER A 290 -10.95 -12.20 3.06
CA SER A 290 -11.54 -13.52 2.88
C SER A 290 -11.52 -13.94 1.41
N ARG A 291 -11.03 -15.15 1.13
CA ARG A 291 -11.24 -15.82 -0.18
C ARG A 291 -12.69 -16.24 -0.37
#